data_AF-A0A5B8M4N9-F1
#
_entry.id   AF-A0A5B8M4N9-F1
#
_cell.length_a   1.000
_cell.length_b   1.000
_cell.length_c   1.000
_cell.angle_alpha   90.00
_cell.angle_beta   90.00
_cell.angle_gamma   90.00
#
_symmetry.space_group_name_H-M   'P 1'
#
loop_
_entity.id
_entity.type
_entity.pdbx_description
1 polymer ?
#
loop_
_entity_poly.entity_id
_entity_poly.type
_entity_poly.pdbx_seq_one_letter_code
_entity_poly.pdbx_strand_id
1 'polypeptide(L)'
;MSTATVVTEGEVIAIITAMGGILAAAIGAGVTVLTHHARRTTRAFERISRLEHRERAWWLYTRELVDHIYRGSPPPPPKPPAGLFDEGDD
;
A
#
# COMPACT_ATOMS: atom_id res chain seq x y z
N MET A 1 -10.32 13.44 -63.28
CA MET A 1 -8.91 13.01 -63.19
C MET A 1 -8.57 12.96 -61.70
N SER A 2 -8.62 11.78 -61.10
CA SER A 2 -8.46 11.60 -59.65
C SER A 2 -6.96 11.60 -59.31
N THR A 3 -6.48 12.63 -58.62
CA THR A 3 -5.12 12.64 -58.06
C THR A 3 -5.07 11.62 -56.94
N ALA A 4 -4.55 10.43 -57.22
CA ALA A 4 -4.15 9.51 -56.17
C ALA A 4 -3.01 10.19 -55.40
N THR A 5 -3.29 10.64 -54.17
CA THR A 5 -2.29 11.17 -53.27
C THR A 5 -1.31 10.04 -52.94
N VAL A 6 -0.12 10.08 -53.53
CA VAL A 6 0.94 9.13 -53.21
C VAL A 6 1.42 9.46 -51.81
N VAL A 7 1.14 8.58 -50.86
CA VAL A 7 1.61 8.71 -49.47
C VAL A 7 3.13 8.66 -49.49
N THR A 8 3.76 9.69 -48.96
CA THR A 8 5.23 9.78 -48.91
C THR A 8 5.79 8.93 -47.78
N GLU A 9 7.04 8.48 -47.91
CA GLU A 9 7.72 7.72 -46.85
C GLU A 9 7.71 8.47 -45.50
N GLY A 10 7.84 9.79 -45.54
CA GLY A 10 7.74 10.65 -44.36
C GLY A 10 6.36 10.60 -43.69
N GLU A 11 5.28 10.57 -44.46
CA GLU A 11 3.92 10.43 -43.91
C GLU A 11 3.70 9.04 -43.30
N VAL A 12 4.21 7.97 -43.91
CA VAL A 12 4.13 6.62 -43.35
C VAL A 12 4.86 6.53 -42.01
N ILE A 13 6.08 7.08 -41.93
CA ILE A 13 6.87 7.10 -40.69
C ILE A 13 6.19 7.93 -39.61
N ALA A 14 5.59 9.08 -39.97
CA ALA A 14 4.87 9.94 -39.04
C ALA A 14 3.65 9.22 -38.44
N ILE A 15 2.87 8.51 -39.26
CA ILE A 15 1.70 7.75 -38.79
C ILE A 15 2.13 6.62 -37.84
N ILE A 16 3.17 5.85 -38.20
CA ILE A 16 3.66 4.75 -37.35
C ILE A 16 4.19 5.29 -36.02
N THR A 17 4.96 6.37 -36.04
CA THR A 17 5.49 7.00 -34.83
C THR A 17 4.39 7.54 -33.94
N ALA A 18 3.38 8.20 -34.51
CA ALA A 18 2.24 8.72 -33.76
C ALA A 18 1.44 7.59 -33.09
N MET A 19 1.16 6.50 -33.81
CA MET A 19 0.48 5.32 -33.27
C MET A 19 1.30 4.62 -32.19
N GLY A 20 2.61 4.49 -32.40
CA GLY A 20 3.54 3.94 -31.40
C GLY A 20 3.58 4.77 -30.12
N GLY A 21 3.57 6.10 -30.25
CA GLY A 21 3.53 7.02 -29.11
C GLY A 21 2.23 6.89 -28.30
N ILE A 22 1.07 6.79 -28.96
CA ILE A 22 -0.23 6.60 -28.29
C ILE A 22 -0.25 5.26 -27.55
N LEU A 23 0.22 4.18 -28.17
CA LEU A 23 0.26 2.86 -27.55
C LEU A 23 1.20 2.84 -26.33
N ALA A 24 2.39 3.42 -26.46
CA ALA A 24 3.34 3.54 -25.35
C ALA A 24 2.77 4.35 -24.18
N ALA A 25 2.07 5.45 -24.46
CA ALA A 25 1.41 6.27 -23.45
C ALA A 25 0.29 5.49 -22.73
N ALA A 26 -0.53 4.73 -23.47
CA ALA A 26 -1.60 3.91 -22.89
C ALA A 26 -1.04 2.82 -21.96
N ILE A 27 0.02 2.14 -22.38
CA ILE A 27 0.70 1.13 -21.54
C ILE A 27 1.31 1.79 -20.30
N GLY A 28 1.98 2.94 -20.44
CA GLY A 28 2.55 3.69 -19.32
C GLY A 28 1.49 4.11 -18.29
N ALA A 29 0.34 4.62 -18.75
CA ALA A 29 -0.77 4.98 -17.88
C ALA A 29 -1.35 3.74 -17.16
N GLY A 30 -1.50 2.61 -17.85
CA GLY A 30 -1.96 1.36 -17.23
C GLY A 30 -1.02 0.86 -16.12
N VAL A 31 0.29 0.86 -16.37
CA VAL A 31 1.30 0.40 -15.41
C VAL A 31 1.37 1.32 -14.18
N THR A 32 1.25 2.63 -14.37
CA THR A 32 1.26 3.60 -13.25
C THR A 32 0.03 3.43 -12.34
N VAL A 33 -1.16 3.21 -12.90
CA VAL A 33 -2.36 2.93 -12.11
C VAL A 33 -2.22 1.61 -11.34
N LEU A 34 -1.72 0.56 -11.98
CA LEU A 34 -1.54 -0.75 -11.35
C LEU A 34 -0.53 -0.71 -10.21
N THR A 35 0.63 -0.07 -10.43
CA THR A 35 1.67 0.08 -9.40
C THR A 35 1.21 0.94 -8.24
N HIS A 36 0.44 2.00 -8.49
CA HIS A 36 -0.15 2.82 -7.43
C HIS A 36 -1.16 2.05 -6.58
N HIS A 37 -2.04 1.27 -7.22
CA HIS A 37 -2.96 0.39 -6.51
C HIS A 37 -2.23 -0.69 -5.70
N ALA A 38 -1.22 -1.34 -6.28
CA ALA A 38 -0.43 -2.36 -5.59
C ALA A 38 0.29 -1.80 -4.36
N ARG A 39 0.86 -0.60 -4.45
CA ARG A 39 1.50 0.07 -3.30
C ARG A 39 0.50 0.46 -2.21
N ARG A 40 -0.73 0.81 -2.57
CA ARG A 40 -1.78 1.12 -1.60
C ARG A 40 -2.24 -0.12 -0.85
N THR A 41 -2.39 -1.24 -1.54
CA THR A 41 -2.82 -2.50 -0.90
C THR A 41 -1.75 -3.02 0.04
N THR A 42 -0.47 -3.03 -0.36
CA THR A 42 0.62 -3.49 0.54
C THR A 42 0.70 -2.64 1.81
N ARG A 43 0.64 -1.31 1.71
CA ARG A 43 0.61 -0.41 2.87
C ARG A 43 -0.60 -0.65 3.77
N ALA A 44 -1.77 -0.91 3.19
CA ALA A 44 -2.97 -1.21 3.96
C ALA A 44 -2.82 -2.53 4.73
N PHE A 45 -2.27 -3.58 4.09
CA PHE A 45 -2.00 -4.85 4.74
C PHE A 45 -0.96 -4.72 5.86
N GLU A 46 0.13 -3.99 5.64
CA GLU A 46 1.14 -3.71 6.66
C GLU A 46 0.54 -2.94 7.85
N ARG A 47 -0.38 -2.01 7.58
CA ARG A 47 -1.08 -1.28 8.65
C ARG A 47 -1.98 -2.21 9.46
N ILE A 48 -2.78 -3.04 8.79
CA ILE A 48 -3.68 -3.99 9.47
C ILE A 48 -2.87 -4.97 10.32
N SER A 49 -1.78 -5.53 9.78
CA SER A 49 -0.96 -6.48 10.53
C SER A 49 -0.35 -5.84 11.78
N ARG A 50 0.14 -4.58 11.70
CA ARG A 50 0.60 -3.84 12.88
C ARG A 50 -0.50 -3.64 13.92
N LEU A 51 -1.71 -3.30 13.48
CA LEU A 51 -2.86 -3.14 14.37
C LEU A 51 -3.23 -4.44 15.08
N GLU A 52 -3.25 -5.57 14.37
CA GLU A 52 -3.53 -6.88 14.95
C GLU A 52 -2.51 -7.29 16.01
N HIS A 53 -1.22 -7.04 15.75
CA HIS A 53 -0.16 -7.32 16.73
C HIS A 53 -0.31 -6.45 17.97
N ARG A 54 -0.60 -5.15 17.79
CA ARG A 54 -0.81 -4.21 18.90
C ARG A 54 -2.04 -4.58 19.72
N GLU A 55 -3.16 -4.89 19.07
CA GLU A 55 -4.41 -5.27 19.74
C GLU A 55 -4.22 -6.55 20.56
N ARG A 56 -3.50 -7.53 20.01
CA ARG A 56 -3.18 -8.76 20.76
C ARG A 56 -2.31 -8.47 21.97
N ALA A 57 -1.31 -7.59 21.85
CA ALA A 57 -0.45 -7.21 22.97
C ALA A 57 -1.24 -6.49 24.08
N TRP A 58 -2.16 -5.60 23.71
CA TRP A 58 -3.08 -4.94 24.63
C TRP A 58 -3.97 -5.94 25.38
N TRP A 59 -4.61 -6.84 24.65
CA TRP A 59 -5.47 -7.86 25.24
C TRP A 59 -4.73 -8.72 26.27
N LEU A 60 -3.53 -9.19 25.92
CA LEU A 60 -2.72 -10.01 26.82
C LEU A 60 -2.30 -9.23 28.07
N TYR A 61 -1.85 -7.99 27.90
CA TYR A 61 -1.46 -7.14 29.01
C TYR A 61 -2.63 -6.83 29.94
N THR A 62 -3.79 -6.43 29.40
CA THR A 62 -4.99 -6.17 30.19
C THR A 62 -5.44 -7.42 30.94
N ARG A 63 -5.38 -8.59 30.30
CA ARG A 63 -5.71 -9.86 30.95
C ARG A 63 -4.77 -10.15 32.12
N GLU A 64 -3.46 -10.00 31.92
CA GLU A 64 -2.46 -10.22 32.97
C GLU A 64 -2.64 -9.23 34.13
N LEU A 65 -2.91 -7.96 33.82
CA LEU A 65 -3.17 -6.93 34.81
C LEU A 65 -4.42 -7.24 35.66
N VAL A 66 -5.51 -7.61 35.01
CA VAL A 66 -6.76 -7.99 35.67
C VAL A 66 -6.53 -9.21 36.58
N ASP A 67 -5.86 -10.23 36.06
CA ASP A 67 -5.55 -11.44 36.80
C ASP A 67 -4.63 -11.17 38.01
N HIS A 68 -3.62 -10.30 37.87
CA HIS A 68 -2.77 -9.85 38.97
C HIS A 68 -3.59 -9.18 40.10
N ILE A 69 -4.54 -8.32 39.74
CA ILE A 69 -5.44 -7.64 40.69
C ILE A 69 -6.32 -8.66 41.42
N TYR A 70 -6.96 -9.57 40.68
CA TYR A 70 -7.88 -10.55 41.28
C TYR A 70 -7.18 -11.60 42.14
N ARG A 71 -5.92 -11.93 41.83
CA ARG A 71 -5.10 -12.80 42.69
C ARG A 71 -4.61 -12.12 43.97
N GLY A 72 -4.83 -10.81 44.12
CA GLY A 72 -4.33 -10.04 45.26
C GLY A 72 -2.80 -10.04 45.34
N SER A 73 -2.13 -10.14 44.19
CA SER A 73 -0.66 -10.12 44.16
C SER A 73 -0.16 -8.78 44.68
N PRO A 74 0.90 -8.75 45.50
CA PRO A 74 1.43 -7.50 46.02
C PRO A 74 2.03 -6.67 44.87
N PRO A 75 2.05 -5.34 45.00
CA PRO A 75 2.72 -4.47 44.03
C PRO A 75 4.20 -4.86 43.88
N PRO A 76 4.82 -4.66 42.70
CA PRO A 76 4.33 -3.85 41.58
C PRO A 76 3.44 -4.60 40.57
N PRO A 77 2.60 -3.87 39.80
CA PRO A 77 1.82 -4.45 38.72
C PRO A 77 2.71 -5.04 37.62
N PRO A 78 2.16 -5.93 36.76
CA PRO A 78 2.88 -6.47 35.62
C PRO A 78 3.37 -5.34 34.71
N LYS A 79 4.61 -5.49 34.22
CA LYS A 79 5.25 -4.50 33.36
C LYS A 79 4.61 -4.54 31.97
N PRO A 80 4.26 -3.38 31.37
CA PRO A 80 3.75 -3.34 30.00
C PRO A 80 4.80 -3.85 29.01
N PRO A 81 4.39 -4.53 27.92
CA PRO A 81 5.27 -4.80 26.79
C PRO A 81 5.82 -3.50 26.19
N ALA A 82 7.03 -3.57 25.62
CA ALA A 82 7.71 -2.41 25.06
C ALA A 82 6.88 -1.77 23.93
N GLY A 83 6.73 -0.45 23.97
CA GLY A 83 5.97 0.32 22.99
C GLY A 83 4.45 0.09 23.01
N LEU A 84 3.90 -0.54 24.05
CA LEU A 84 2.44 -0.76 24.16
C LEU A 84 1.65 0.54 24.21
N PHE A 85 2.21 1.56 24.87
CA PHE A 85 1.60 2.88 25.04
C PHE A 85 2.10 3.91 24.03
N ASP A 86 3.00 3.51 23.12
CA ASP A 86 3.44 4.40 22.07
C ASP A 86 2.23 4.58 21.14
N GLU A 87 1.62 5.77 21.19
CA GLU A 87 0.72 6.23 20.14
C GLU A 87 1.58 6.24 18.89
N GLY A 88 1.43 5.22 18.03
CA GLY A 88 2.33 5.04 16.90
C GLY A 88 2.49 6.34 16.14
N ASP A 89 3.65 6.99 16.32
CA ASP A 89 4.02 8.23 15.67
C ASP A 89 4.08 7.95 14.16
N ASP A 90 2.97 8.23 13.48
CA ASP A 90 2.86 8.40 12.03
C ASP A 90 3.04 9.89 11.68
#